data_AF-A0A1A8KA47-F1
#
_entry.id   AF-A0A1A8KA47-F1
#
_cell.length_a   1.000
_cell.length_b   1.000
_cell.length_c   1.000
_cell.angle_alpha   90.00
_cell.angle_beta   90.00
_cell.angle_gamma   90.00
#
_symmetry.space_group_name_H-M   'P 1'
#
loop_
_entity.id
_entity.type
_entity.pdbx_description
1 polymer ?
#
loop_
_entity_poly.entity_id
_entity_poly.type
_entity_poly.pdbx_seq_one_letter_code
_entity_poly.pdbx_strand_id
1 'polypeptide(L)'
;NSFFFSQECLYNFFISMPVEHLSMWDTSLIHMTCPEDQSPILELDFSYNALSDSIFSTVEGQETIECQALTNVEKLTLLGNNLKDLLLVSKRVQHMRSLKHLDMSLNSLFY
;
A
#
# COMPACT_ATOMS: atom_id res chain seq x y z
N ASN A 1 -3.74 29.78 -7.89
CA ASN A 1 -3.25 28.60 -8.64
C ASN A 1 -3.54 27.35 -7.84
N SER A 2 -4.47 26.53 -8.31
CA SER A 2 -4.66 25.16 -7.81
C SER A 2 -4.19 24.19 -8.88
N PHE A 3 -3.42 23.19 -8.48
CA PHE A 3 -3.10 22.04 -9.32
C PHE A 3 -4.15 20.97 -9.04
N PHE A 4 -4.82 20.47 -10.09
CA PHE A 4 -5.75 19.37 -10.01
C PHE A 4 -5.11 18.13 -10.62
N PHE A 5 -5.06 17.05 -9.85
CA PHE A 5 -4.59 15.74 -10.30
C PHE A 5 -5.56 14.68 -9.77
N SER A 6 -5.67 13.55 -10.46
CA SER A 6 -6.39 12.41 -9.89
C SER A 6 -5.60 11.88 -8.69
N GLN A 7 -6.31 11.37 -7.68
CA GLN A 7 -5.65 10.73 -6.53
C GLN A 7 -4.78 9.55 -6.98
N GLU A 8 -5.22 8.83 -8.00
CA GLU A 8 -4.46 7.74 -8.61
C GLU A 8 -3.09 8.20 -9.13
N CYS A 9 -3.01 9.33 -9.83
CA CYS A 9 -1.73 9.88 -10.28
C CYS A 9 -0.81 10.22 -9.09
N LEU A 10 -1.36 10.70 -7.98
CA LEU A 10 -0.58 10.99 -6.78
C LEU A 10 -0.01 9.71 -6.15
N TYR A 11 -0.84 8.67 -6.00
CA TYR A 11 -0.40 7.39 -5.45
C TYR A 11 0.62 6.71 -6.35
N ASN A 12 0.39 6.70 -7.67
CA ASN A 12 1.32 6.15 -8.65
C ASN A 12 2.68 6.88 -8.60
N PHE A 13 2.67 8.21 -8.44
CA PHE A 13 3.90 8.97 -8.30
C PHE A 13 4.73 8.53 -7.08
N PHE A 14 4.11 8.48 -5.90
CA PHE A 14 4.84 8.14 -4.67
C PHE A 14 5.32 6.70 -4.65
N ILE A 15 4.47 5.74 -5.04
CA ILE A 15 4.83 4.32 -4.98
C ILE A 15 5.88 3.91 -6.03
N SER A 16 6.02 4.70 -7.10
CA SER A 16 7.01 4.49 -8.17
C SER A 16 8.32 5.27 -7.94
N MET A 17 8.49 5.94 -6.80
CA MET A 17 9.73 6.65 -6.51
C MET A 17 10.92 5.66 -6.41
N PRO A 18 12.09 5.98 -6.99
CA PRO A 18 13.25 5.10 -6.98
C PRO A 18 14.02 5.21 -5.65
N VAL A 19 13.35 4.87 -4.55
CA VAL A 19 13.88 4.95 -3.18
C VAL A 19 13.79 3.58 -2.51
N GLU A 20 14.67 3.32 -1.55
CA GLU A 20 14.62 2.10 -0.75
C GLU A 20 13.62 2.21 0.42
N HIS A 21 13.37 3.43 0.91
CA HIS A 21 12.49 3.70 2.04
C HIS A 21 11.47 4.78 1.66
N LEU A 22 10.19 4.45 1.79
CA LEU A 22 9.08 5.39 1.57
C LEU A 22 8.19 5.41 2.82
N SER A 23 8.08 6.59 3.42
CA SER A 23 7.21 6.83 4.56
C SER A 23 6.24 7.97 4.25
N MET A 24 4.96 7.73 4.49
CA MET A 24 3.90 8.74 4.44
C MET A 24 3.05 8.59 5.69
N TRP A 25 3.44 9.32 6.73
CA TRP A 25 2.88 9.23 8.08
C TRP A 25 1.85 10.34 8.32
N ASP A 26 0.66 10.01 8.84
CA ASP A 26 -0.39 10.98 9.20
C ASP A 26 -0.74 11.96 8.06
N THR A 27 -0.85 11.41 6.83
CA THR A 27 -1.14 12.19 5.62
C THR A 27 -2.59 12.05 5.14
N SER A 28 -3.41 11.30 5.87
CA SER A 28 -4.80 10.97 5.52
C SER A 28 -4.96 10.23 4.17
N LEU A 29 -3.98 9.41 3.79
CA LEU A 29 -4.09 8.54 2.61
C LEU A 29 -5.23 7.54 2.80
N ILE A 30 -6.07 7.37 1.78
CA ILE A 30 -7.16 6.38 1.81
C ILE A 30 -6.85 5.13 0.98
N HIS A 31 -5.85 5.21 0.09
CA HIS A 31 -5.42 4.13 -0.78
C HIS A 31 -3.93 4.28 -1.14
N MET A 32 -3.33 3.21 -1.63
CA MET A 32 -2.03 3.21 -2.31
C MET A 32 -2.12 2.18 -3.44
N THR A 33 -1.63 2.54 -4.63
CA THR A 33 -1.66 1.69 -5.82
C THR A 33 -0.49 0.71 -5.84
N CYS A 34 -0.37 -0.06 -6.93
CA CYS A 34 0.81 -0.86 -7.23
C CYS A 34 1.68 -0.12 -8.25
N PRO A 35 3.02 -0.08 -8.10
CA PRO A 35 3.89 0.40 -9.16
C PRO A 35 3.78 -0.49 -10.40
N GLU A 36 3.95 0.10 -11.59
CA GLU A 36 3.91 -0.62 -12.87
C GLU A 36 5.13 -1.56 -13.05
N ASP A 37 6.30 -1.09 -12.61
CA ASP A 37 7.57 -1.82 -12.67
C ASP A 37 8.03 -2.28 -11.29
N GLN A 38 8.91 -3.29 -11.27
CA GLN A 38 9.49 -3.80 -10.04
C GLN A 38 10.16 -2.68 -9.22
N SER A 39 9.65 -2.46 -8.02
CA SER A 39 10.08 -1.36 -7.16
C SER A 39 11.40 -1.69 -6.43
N PRO A 40 12.31 -0.71 -6.25
CA PRO A 40 13.48 -0.84 -5.38
C PRO A 40 13.14 -0.71 -3.89
N ILE A 41 11.89 -0.40 -3.54
CA ILE A 41 11.49 -0.16 -2.15
C ILE A 41 11.67 -1.44 -1.31
N LEU A 42 12.36 -1.27 -0.18
CA LEU A 42 12.59 -2.26 0.86
C LEU A 42 11.70 -2.00 2.08
N GLU A 43 11.39 -0.74 2.38
CA GLU A 43 10.56 -0.37 3.52
C GLU A 43 9.43 0.60 3.16
N LEU A 44 8.22 0.24 3.58
CA LEU A 44 7.01 1.04 3.45
C LEU A 44 6.45 1.34 4.85
N ASP A 45 6.22 2.62 5.14
CA ASP A 45 5.54 3.06 6.36
C ASP A 45 4.39 4.00 6.02
N PHE A 46 3.17 3.51 6.20
CA PHE A 46 1.94 4.28 6.02
C PHE A 46 1.12 4.37 7.31
N SER A 47 1.80 4.51 8.45
CA SER A 47 1.15 4.61 9.75
C SER A 47 0.22 5.83 9.88
N TYR A 48 -0.86 5.64 10.63
CA TYR A 48 -1.85 6.66 10.99
C TYR A 48 -2.48 7.38 9.78
N ASN A 49 -2.76 6.65 8.71
CA ASN A 49 -3.58 7.14 7.61
C ASN A 49 -5.01 6.57 7.72
N ALA A 50 -5.77 6.64 6.62
CA ALA A 50 -7.14 6.15 6.52
C ALA A 50 -7.24 4.99 5.51
N LEU A 51 -6.16 4.21 5.34
CA LEU A 51 -6.08 3.14 4.34
C LEU A 51 -7.13 2.07 4.60
N SER A 52 -7.71 1.56 3.51
CA SER A 52 -8.68 0.47 3.52
C SER A 52 -8.12 -0.81 2.93
N ASP A 53 -8.90 -1.89 2.96
CA ASP A 53 -8.50 -3.23 2.51
C ASP A 53 -8.22 -3.32 1.00
N SER A 54 -8.47 -2.25 0.23
CA SER A 54 -8.12 -2.16 -1.19
C SER A 54 -6.65 -1.84 -1.44
N ILE A 55 -5.85 -1.52 -0.42
CA ILE A 55 -4.45 -1.12 -0.59
C ILE A 55 -3.65 -2.10 -1.47
N PHE A 56 -2.71 -1.58 -2.26
CA PHE A 56 -1.87 -2.36 -3.19
C PHE A 56 -2.68 -3.20 -4.19
N SER A 57 -3.86 -2.73 -4.56
CA SER A 57 -4.61 -3.31 -5.68
C SER A 57 -5.06 -2.23 -6.65
N THR A 58 -5.25 -2.66 -7.88
CA THR A 58 -5.91 -1.89 -8.94
C THR A 58 -7.14 -2.65 -9.42
N VAL A 59 -8.08 -1.95 -10.07
CA VAL A 59 -9.27 -2.56 -10.66
C VAL A 59 -9.18 -2.41 -12.16
N GLU A 60 -9.11 -3.53 -12.87
CA GLU A 60 -9.15 -3.57 -14.33
C GLU A 60 -10.45 -4.25 -14.77
N GLY A 61 -11.36 -3.47 -15.36
CA GLY A 61 -12.69 -3.94 -15.70
C GLY A 61 -13.49 -4.36 -14.45
N GLN A 62 -13.68 -5.66 -14.26
CA GLN A 62 -14.38 -6.26 -13.11
C GLN A 62 -13.45 -7.05 -12.18
N GLU A 63 -12.15 -7.09 -12.49
CA GLU A 63 -11.18 -7.86 -11.74
C GLU A 63 -10.34 -6.95 -10.84
N THR A 64 -10.04 -7.43 -9.64
CA THR A 64 -9.07 -6.80 -8.76
C THR A 64 -7.72 -7.45 -8.98
N ILE A 65 -6.73 -6.64 -9.34
CA ILE A 65 -5.37 -7.09 -9.58
C ILE A 65 -4.53 -6.82 -8.34
N GLU A 66 -3.91 -7.87 -7.83
CA GLU A 66 -3.03 -7.83 -6.66
C GLU A 66 -1.65 -7.35 -7.06
N CYS A 67 -1.02 -6.53 -6.22
CA CYS A 67 0.27 -5.97 -6.58
C CYS A 67 1.38 -7.02 -6.68
N GLN A 68 2.10 -7.03 -7.80
CA GLN A 68 3.23 -7.93 -8.05
C GLN A 68 4.58 -7.21 -8.07
N ALA A 69 4.61 -5.86 -8.06
CA ALA A 69 5.82 -5.07 -8.19
C ALA A 69 6.57 -4.80 -6.88
N LEU A 70 5.96 -5.09 -5.72
CA LEU A 70 6.53 -4.83 -4.39
C LEU A 70 7.26 -6.05 -3.80
N THR A 71 7.79 -6.95 -4.65
CA THR A 71 8.38 -8.22 -4.18
C THR A 71 9.57 -8.06 -3.23
N ASN A 72 10.30 -6.94 -3.30
CA ASN A 72 11.49 -6.65 -2.51
C ASN A 72 11.20 -6.09 -1.11
N VAL A 73 9.96 -5.69 -0.82
CA VAL A 73 9.60 -5.07 0.46
C VAL A 73 9.87 -6.05 1.59
N GLU A 74 10.72 -5.65 2.53
CA GLU A 74 11.09 -6.42 3.72
C GLU A 74 10.28 -6.01 4.95
N LYS A 75 9.91 -4.72 5.03
CA LYS A 75 9.16 -4.15 6.14
C LYS A 75 7.98 -3.32 5.64
N LEU A 76 6.79 -3.66 6.12
CA LEU A 76 5.56 -2.93 5.85
C LEU A 76 4.88 -2.56 7.17
N THR A 77 4.68 -1.26 7.40
CA THR A 77 4.00 -0.72 8.57
C THR A 77 2.70 -0.03 8.14
N LEU A 78 1.57 -0.58 8.59
CA LEU A 78 0.20 -0.12 8.36
C LEU A 78 -0.51 0.20 9.68
N LEU A 79 0.26 0.53 10.72
CA LEU A 79 -0.20 0.86 12.06
C LEU A 79 -1.31 1.92 12.04
N GLY A 80 -2.41 1.68 12.75
CA GLY A 80 -3.42 2.72 12.99
C GLY A 80 -4.18 3.20 11.75
N ASN A 81 -4.45 2.30 10.80
CA ASN A 81 -5.28 2.57 9.62
C ASN A 81 -6.73 2.08 9.83
N ASN A 82 -7.50 1.97 8.75
CA ASN A 82 -8.89 1.50 8.74
C ASN A 82 -9.03 0.11 8.08
N LEU A 83 -8.04 -0.77 8.26
CA LEU A 83 -8.09 -2.14 7.75
C LEU A 83 -9.09 -2.98 8.56
N LYS A 84 -9.82 -3.85 7.88
CA LYS A 84 -10.97 -4.59 8.39
C LYS A 84 -10.91 -6.07 8.10
N ASP A 85 -10.84 -6.48 6.83
CA ASP A 85 -10.84 -7.89 6.46
C ASP A 85 -9.42 -8.44 6.37
N LEU A 86 -9.02 -9.27 7.34
CA LEU A 86 -7.67 -9.86 7.37
C LEU A 86 -7.40 -10.78 6.18
N LEU A 87 -8.40 -11.53 5.71
CA LEU A 87 -8.25 -12.40 4.55
C LEU A 87 -8.01 -11.56 3.29
N LEU A 88 -8.74 -10.47 3.12
CA LEU A 88 -8.55 -9.55 2.00
C LEU A 88 -7.17 -8.88 2.05
N VAL A 89 -6.76 -8.37 3.21
CA VAL A 89 -5.45 -7.75 3.38
C VAL A 89 -4.32 -8.76 3.14
N SER A 90 -4.48 -10.03 3.53
CA SER A 90 -3.49 -11.08 3.25
C SER A 90 -3.25 -11.27 1.75
N LYS A 91 -4.29 -11.09 0.91
CA LYS A 91 -4.17 -11.15 -0.55
C LYS A 91 -3.39 -9.95 -1.10
N ARG A 92 -3.53 -8.77 -0.48
CA ARG A 92 -2.82 -7.54 -0.90
C ARG A 92 -1.31 -7.64 -0.77
N VAL A 93 -0.83 -8.44 0.19
CA VAL A 93 0.60 -8.61 0.47
C VAL A 93 1.14 -9.97 0.00
N GLN A 94 0.33 -10.80 -0.67
CA GLN A 94 0.68 -12.20 -0.96
C GLN A 94 1.91 -12.37 -1.88
N HIS A 95 2.24 -11.34 -2.68
CA HIS A 95 3.38 -11.35 -3.59
C HIS A 95 4.61 -10.63 -3.04
N MET A 96 4.55 -10.06 -1.84
CA MET A 96 5.69 -9.46 -1.15
C MET A 96 6.58 -10.56 -0.55
N ARG A 97 7.31 -11.28 -1.42
CA ARG A 97 8.06 -12.49 -1.06
C ARG A 97 9.18 -12.25 -0.05
N SER A 98 9.73 -11.04 -0.01
CA SER A 98 10.80 -10.65 0.91
C SER A 98 10.31 -10.16 2.27
N LEU A 99 8.99 -10.12 2.50
CA LEU A 99 8.39 -9.50 3.69
C LEU A 99 8.77 -10.27 4.96
N LYS A 100 9.51 -9.61 5.86
CA LYS A 100 9.96 -10.12 7.16
C LYS A 100 9.16 -9.51 8.32
N HIS A 101 8.71 -8.27 8.14
CA HIS A 101 7.99 -7.52 9.16
C HIS A 101 6.72 -6.89 8.58
N LEU A 102 5.57 -7.28 9.13
CA LEU A 102 4.27 -6.70 8.83
C LEU A 102 3.63 -6.22 10.13
N ASP A 103 3.48 -4.91 10.29
CA ASP A 103 2.75 -4.32 11.41
C ASP A 103 1.41 -3.79 10.94
N MET A 104 0.33 -4.41 11.39
CA MET A 104 -1.06 -3.98 11.15
C MET A 104 -1.78 -3.69 12.47
N SER A 105 -1.05 -3.42 13.55
CA SER A 105 -1.65 -3.13 14.84
C SER A 105 -2.48 -1.84 14.80
N LEU A 106 -3.38 -1.67 15.77
CA LEU A 106 -4.32 -0.53 15.86
C LEU A 106 -5.26 -0.37 14.65
N ASN A 107 -5.46 -1.43 13.85
CA ASN A 107 -6.54 -1.52 12.87
C ASN A 107 -7.77 -2.24 13.47
N SER A 108 -8.90 -2.24 12.75
CA SER A 108 -10.16 -2.87 13.17
C SER A 108 -10.35 -4.25 12.52
N LEU A 109 -9.30 -5.07 12.53
CA LEU A 109 -9.24 -6.33 11.78
C LEU A 109 -10.17 -7.40 12.37
N PHE A 110 -10.90 -8.09 11.49
CA PHE A 110 -11.65 -9.31 11.72
C PHE A 110 -11.28 -10.37 10.66
N TYR A 111 -11.65 -11.63 10.93
CA TYR A 111 -11.42 -12.78 10.06
C TYR A 111 -12.72 -13.24 9.39
#